data_AF-A0A1V5NV11-F1
#
_entry.id   AF-A0A1V5NV11-F1
#
_cell.length_a   1.000
_cell.length_b   1.000
_cell.length_c   1.000
_cell.angle_alpha   90.00
_cell.angle_beta   90.00
_cell.angle_gamma   90.00
#
_symmetry.space_group_name_H-M   'P 1'
#
loop_
_entity.id
_entity.type
_entity.pdbx_description
1 polymer ?
#
loop_
_entity_poly.entity_id
_entity_poly.type
_entity_poly.pdbx_seq_one_letter_code
_entity_poly.pdbx_strand_id
1 'polypeptide(L)'
;MQERSNRFMKTGLFTLLVLGSAVAAFGLTFHFFGQSEIVPAPSKQFGFFALAPLGIIDKIYFWYSHERLYWHPIPMFLCLWITYSLLSTFIVWLFIRKKIL
;
A
#
# COMPACT_ATOMS: atom_id res chain seq x y z
N MET A 1 19.65 -28.83 -3.62
CA MET A 1 18.23 -28.54 -3.29
C MET A 1 18.02 -27.23 -2.52
N GLN A 2 18.95 -26.79 -1.67
CA GLN A 2 18.82 -25.58 -0.83
C GLN A 2 18.70 -24.25 -1.60
N GLU A 3 19.43 -24.07 -2.72
CA GLU A 3 19.34 -22.85 -3.56
C GLU A 3 18.03 -22.71 -4.33
N ARG A 4 17.37 -23.82 -4.71
CA ARG A 4 16.06 -23.79 -5.39
C ARG A 4 14.94 -23.37 -4.42
N SER A 5 15.00 -23.84 -3.18
CA SER A 5 14.08 -23.45 -2.10
C SER A 5 14.19 -21.96 -1.76
N ASN A 6 15.41 -21.43 -1.66
CA ASN A 6 15.63 -20.01 -1.38
C ASN A 6 15.11 -19.07 -2.48
N ARG A 7 15.14 -19.49 -3.76
CA ARG A 7 14.52 -18.70 -4.83
C ARG A 7 13.00 -18.71 -4.72
N PHE A 8 12.38 -19.88 -4.58
CA PHE A 8 10.92 -20.00 -4.46
C PHE A 8 10.35 -19.22 -3.27
N MET A 9 11.03 -19.28 -2.12
CA MET A 9 10.64 -18.54 -0.92
C MET A 9 10.71 -17.03 -1.12
N LYS A 10 11.73 -16.51 -1.83
CA LYS A 10 11.86 -15.07 -2.13
C LYS A 10 10.78 -14.59 -3.10
N THR A 11 10.51 -15.33 -4.18
CA THR A 11 9.45 -14.96 -5.13
C THR A 11 8.07 -15.06 -4.49
N GLY A 12 7.80 -16.11 -3.71
CA GLY A 12 6.54 -16.28 -2.99
C GLY A 12 6.28 -15.16 -1.99
N LEU A 13 7.31 -14.73 -1.25
CA LEU A 13 7.20 -13.62 -0.30
C LEU A 13 6.95 -12.29 -1.01
N PHE A 14 7.58 -12.04 -2.16
CA PHE A 14 7.32 -10.85 -2.98
C PHE A 14 5.87 -10.83 -3.50
N THR A 15 5.39 -11.95 -4.04
CA THR A 15 4.02 -12.08 -4.53
C THR A 15 3.00 -11.87 -3.41
N LEU A 16 3.25 -12.42 -2.21
CA LEU A 16 2.40 -12.20 -1.03
C LEU A 16 2.36 -10.72 -0.61
N LEU A 17 3.49 -10.01 -0.65
CA LEU A 17 3.53 -8.58 -0.34
C LEU A 17 2.77 -7.75 -1.37
N VAL A 18 2.92 -8.04 -2.65
CA VAL A 18 2.21 -7.33 -3.73
C VAL A 18 0.70 -7.57 -3.65
N LEU A 19 0.28 -8.83 -3.43
CA LEU A 19 -1.13 -9.18 -3.26
C LEU A 19 -1.72 -8.58 -1.97
N GLY A 20 -0.99 -8.65 -0.85
CA GLY A 20 -1.39 -8.03 0.41
C GLY A 20 -1.52 -6.51 0.30
N SER A 21 -0.63 -5.86 -0.47
CA SER A 21 -0.70 -4.43 -0.77
C SER A 21 -1.94 -4.08 -1.61
N ALA A 22 -2.32 -4.94 -2.55
CA ALA A 22 -3.56 -4.80 -3.32
C ALA A 22 -4.79 -4.90 -2.42
N VAL A 23 -4.83 -5.88 -1.51
CA VAL A 23 -5.95 -6.03 -0.54
C VAL A 23 -6.04 -4.80 0.38
N ALA A 24 -4.90 -4.30 0.88
CA ALA A 24 -4.87 -3.10 1.73
C ALA A 24 -5.33 -1.84 0.97
N ALA A 25 -4.85 -1.64 -0.27
CA ALA A 25 -5.28 -0.54 -1.13
C ALA A 25 -6.77 -0.63 -1.47
N PHE A 26 -7.28 -1.83 -1.73
CA PHE A 26 -8.69 -2.08 -1.97
C PHE A 26 -9.54 -1.73 -0.74
N GLY A 27 -9.14 -2.21 0.44
CA GLY A 27 -9.83 -1.94 1.70
C GLY A 27 -9.89 -0.44 2.03
N LEU A 28 -8.81 0.31 1.78
CA LEU A 28 -8.81 1.76 1.98
C LEU A 28 -9.64 2.50 0.93
N THR A 29 -9.60 2.06 -0.32
CA THR A 29 -10.47 2.62 -1.36
C THR A 29 -11.93 2.40 -1.00
N PHE A 30 -12.31 1.21 -0.54
CA PHE A 30 -13.65 0.95 -0.03
C PHE A 30 -13.98 1.75 1.23
N HIS A 31 -13.02 2.02 2.12
CA HIS A 31 -13.26 2.84 3.30
C HIS A 31 -13.61 4.31 2.95
N PHE A 32 -13.02 4.86 1.89
CA PHE A 32 -13.27 6.24 1.46
C PHE A 32 -14.49 6.40 0.55
N PHE A 33 -14.72 5.45 -0.35
CA PHE A 33 -15.79 5.52 -1.35
C PHE A 33 -17.04 4.71 -0.96
N GLY A 34 -16.86 3.70 -0.12
CA GLY A 34 -17.95 2.93 0.46
C GLY A 34 -18.51 3.68 1.65
N GLN A 35 -19.55 4.49 1.42
CA GLN A 35 -20.40 5.02 2.48
C GLN A 35 -21.08 3.87 3.24
N SER A 36 -20.43 3.26 4.23
CA SER A 36 -21.15 2.44 5.20
C SER A 36 -20.64 2.69 6.60
N GLU A 37 -21.57 3.11 7.44
CA GLU A 37 -21.49 3.45 8.86
C GLU A 37 -21.02 2.28 9.76
N ILE A 38 -20.37 1.25 9.20
CA ILE A 38 -20.21 -0.07 9.84
C ILE A 38 -18.73 -0.40 10.12
N VAL A 39 -17.77 0.30 9.53
CA VAL A 39 -16.34 0.04 9.85
C VAL A 39 -15.93 0.94 11.01
N PRO A 40 -15.63 0.40 12.21
CA PRO A 40 -15.15 1.21 13.32
C PRO A 40 -13.93 1.97 12.85
N ALA A 41 -13.95 3.29 13.05
CA ALA A 41 -12.88 4.17 12.63
C ALA A 41 -11.54 3.55 13.09
N PRO A 42 -10.59 3.30 12.17
CA PRO A 42 -9.31 2.72 12.55
C PRO A 42 -8.69 3.55 13.67
N SER A 43 -7.93 2.90 14.56
CA SER A 43 -7.22 3.61 15.62
C SER A 43 -6.50 4.82 15.04
N LYS A 44 -6.49 5.97 15.75
CA LYS A 44 -5.93 7.23 15.22
C LYS A 44 -4.53 7.05 14.60
N GLN A 45 -3.75 6.13 15.14
CA GLN A 45 -2.44 5.74 14.63
C GLN A 45 -2.49 4.96 13.31
N PHE A 46 -3.35 3.94 13.20
CA PHE A 46 -3.52 3.19 11.94
C PHE A 46 -4.07 4.09 10.83
N GLY A 47 -5.06 4.93 11.16
CA GLY A 47 -5.56 5.96 10.26
C GLY A 47 -4.43 6.88 9.79
N PHE A 48 -3.60 7.41 10.69
CA PHE A 48 -2.49 8.27 10.28
C PHE A 48 -1.51 7.57 9.31
N PHE A 49 -1.07 6.35 9.61
CA PHE A 49 -0.09 5.66 8.75
C PHE A 49 -0.67 5.16 7.43
N ALA A 50 -1.94 4.75 7.41
CA ALA A 50 -2.62 4.38 6.18
C ALA A 50 -2.90 5.59 5.30
N LEU A 51 -3.22 6.74 5.90
CA LEU A 51 -3.65 7.95 5.19
C LEU A 51 -2.53 8.93 4.86
N ALA A 52 -1.40 8.89 5.55
CA ALA A 52 -0.27 9.79 5.24
C ALA A 52 0.25 9.61 3.80
N PRO A 53 0.43 8.38 3.27
CA PRO A 53 0.79 8.19 1.86
C PRO A 53 -0.30 8.73 0.92
N LEU A 54 -1.58 8.52 1.26
CA LEU A 54 -2.69 9.05 0.48
C LEU A 54 -2.67 10.58 0.42
N GLY A 55 -2.41 11.25 1.54
CA GLY A 55 -2.32 12.72 1.57
C GLY A 55 -1.18 13.28 0.73
N ILE A 56 -0.04 12.59 0.65
CA ILE A 56 1.07 12.98 -0.23
C ILE A 56 0.67 12.82 -1.70
N ILE A 57 0.08 11.68 -2.05
CA ILE A 57 -0.33 11.37 -3.43
C ILE A 57 -1.46 12.32 -3.88
N ASP A 58 -2.46 12.59 -3.03
CA ASP A 58 -3.54 13.53 -3.32
C ASP A 58 -3.00 14.95 -3.57
N LYS A 59 -2.02 15.40 -2.77
CA LYS A 59 -1.39 16.71 -2.96
C LYS A 59 -0.64 16.81 -4.29
N ILE A 60 0.09 15.76 -4.66
CA ILE A 60 0.78 15.69 -5.96
C ILE A 60 -0.26 15.70 -7.09
N TYR A 61 -1.27 14.84 -7.01
CA TYR A 61 -2.32 14.74 -8.01
C TYR A 61 -3.06 16.07 -8.19
N PHE A 62 -3.48 16.71 -7.10
CA PHE A 62 -4.14 18.01 -7.11
C PHE A 62 -3.28 19.11 -7.75
N TRP A 63 -1.96 19.06 -7.60
CA TRP A 63 -1.08 20.03 -8.24
C TRP A 63 -1.03 19.86 -9.77
N TYR A 64 -1.14 18.63 -10.28
CA TYR A 64 -1.12 18.33 -11.71
C TYR A 64 -2.48 18.43 -12.39
N SER A 65 -3.55 17.91 -11.77
CA SER A 65 -4.88 17.80 -12.38
C SER A 65 -5.86 18.88 -11.93
N HIS A 66 -5.54 19.65 -10.88
CA HIS A 66 -6.47 20.52 -10.16
C HIS A 66 -7.71 19.80 -9.60
N GLU A 67 -7.70 18.47 -9.60
CA GLU A 67 -8.75 17.62 -9.08
C GLU A 67 -8.24 16.85 -7.88
N ARG A 68 -9.18 16.42 -7.05
CA ARG A 68 -8.87 15.67 -5.84
C ARG A 68 -8.90 14.17 -6.16
N LEU A 69 -7.87 13.45 -5.76
CA LEU A 69 -7.70 12.04 -6.08
C LEU A 69 -8.81 11.18 -5.46
N TYR A 70 -9.34 11.61 -4.32
CA TYR A 70 -10.44 10.93 -3.63
C TYR A 70 -11.80 11.04 -4.35
N TRP A 71 -11.89 11.70 -5.52
CA TRP A 71 -13.07 11.62 -6.39
C TRP A 71 -12.97 10.47 -7.40
N HIS A 72 -11.78 9.89 -7.55
CA HIS A 72 -11.47 8.92 -8.58
C HIS A 72 -11.03 7.58 -7.96
N PRO A 73 -11.96 6.63 -7.74
CA PRO A 73 -11.69 5.42 -6.98
C PRO A 73 -10.66 4.50 -7.65
N ILE A 74 -10.72 4.39 -8.97
CA ILE A 74 -9.79 3.54 -9.74
C ILE A 74 -8.35 4.13 -9.69
N PRO A 75 -8.12 5.41 -10.01
CA PRO A 75 -6.81 6.04 -9.81
C PRO A 75 -6.31 5.98 -8.37
N MET A 76 -7.16 6.23 -7.39
CA MET A 76 -6.78 6.17 -5.98
C MET A 76 -6.31 4.77 -5.58
N PHE A 77 -7.04 3.72 -5.98
CA PHE A 77 -6.66 2.33 -5.76
C PHE A 77 -5.29 2.01 -6.36
N LEU A 78 -5.06 2.37 -7.63
CA LEU A 78 -3.80 2.09 -8.31
C LEU A 78 -2.63 2.80 -7.65
N CYS A 79 -2.79 4.07 -7.28
CA CYS A 79 -1.75 4.83 -6.59
C CYS A 79 -1.42 4.25 -5.22
N LEU A 80 -2.42 3.88 -4.43
CA LEU A 80 -2.22 3.24 -3.13
C LEU A 80 -1.54 1.88 -3.27
N TRP A 81 -1.99 1.06 -4.23
CA TRP A 81 -1.43 -0.26 -4.46
C TRP A 81 0.05 -0.20 -4.85
N ILE A 82 0.41 0.69 -5.78
CA ILE A 82 1.81 0.90 -6.19
C ILE A 82 2.63 1.38 -5.00
N THR A 83 2.13 2.37 -4.26
CA THR A 83 2.86 2.96 -3.13
C THR A 83 3.13 1.95 -2.03
N TYR A 84 2.14 1.14 -1.64
CA TYR A 84 2.32 0.08 -0.64
C TYR A 84 3.19 -1.07 -1.13
N SER A 85 3.11 -1.43 -2.41
CA SER A 85 3.98 -2.45 -2.98
C SER A 85 5.45 -2.01 -2.98
N LEU A 86 5.72 -0.74 -3.34
CA LEU A 86 7.06 -0.18 -3.29
C LEU A 86 7.57 -0.04 -1.85
N LEU A 87 6.73 0.48 -0.94
CA LEU A 87 7.11 0.68 0.46
C LEU A 87 7.40 -0.66 1.15
N SER A 88 6.54 -1.66 0.98
CA SER A 88 6.73 -3.00 1.57
C SER A 88 7.96 -3.69 1.00
N THR A 89 8.19 -3.61 -0.32
CA THR A 89 9.40 -4.11 -0.97
C THR A 89 10.65 -3.43 -0.43
N PHE A 90 10.63 -2.11 -0.29
CA PHE A 90 11.75 -1.33 0.21
C PHE A 90 12.06 -1.67 1.67
N ILE A 91 11.04 -1.78 2.52
CA ILE A 91 11.18 -2.20 3.92
C ILE A 91 11.81 -3.59 4.00
N VAL A 92 11.30 -4.55 3.23
CA VAL A 92 11.83 -5.93 3.21
C VAL A 92 13.29 -5.94 2.74
N TRP A 93 13.61 -5.15 1.73
CA TRP A 93 14.98 -4.98 1.26
C TRP A 93 15.91 -4.40 2.34
N LEU A 94 15.46 -3.37 3.07
CA LEU A 94 16.21 -2.81 4.22
C LEU A 94 16.40 -3.85 5.33
N PHE A 95 15.37 -4.62 5.67
CA PHE A 95 15.46 -5.68 6.68
C PHE A 95 16.45 -6.78 6.30
N ILE A 96 16.47 -7.18 5.02
CA ILE A 96 17.43 -8.16 4.50
C ILE A 96 18.85 -7.59 4.58
N ARG A 97 19.06 -6.32 4.17
CA ARG A 97 20.38 -5.68 4.28
C ARG A 97 20.87 -5.55 5.71
N LYS A 98 20.00 -5.19 6.66
CA LYS A 98 20.35 -5.07 8.09
C LYS A 98 20.74 -6.40 8.75
N LYS A 99 20.39 -7.54 8.17
CA LYS A 99 20.83 -8.87 8.67
C LYS A 99 22.17 -9.33 8.11
N ILE A 100 22.70 -8.64 7.09
CA ILE A 100 23.95 -9.01 6.41
C ILE A 100 25.14 -8.18 6.93
N LEU A 101 24.87 -6.99 7.48
CA LEU A 101 25.81 -6.13 8.22
C LEU A 101 25.77 -6.44 9.71
#